data_AF-A0A0D7AAQ3-F1
#
_entry.id   AF-A0A0D7AAQ3-F1
#
_cell.length_a   1.000
_cell.length_b   1.000
_cell.length_c   1.000
_cell.angle_alpha   90.00
_cell.angle_beta   90.00
_cell.angle_gamma   90.00
#
_symmetry.space_group_name_H-M   'P 1'
#
loop_
_entity.id
_entity.type
_entity.pdbx_description
1 polymer ?
#
loop_
_entity_poly.entity_id
_entity_poly.type
_entity_poly.pdbx_seq_one_letter_code
_entity_poly.pdbx_strand_id
1 'polypeptide(L)'
;MDDPNTHATTGTDTPEAATTVLDNHTNADAAPADVVSEAPKESRPRRDSSGEEDEAQAMVISSLRTQIQDLYSQVTGLNTKLVASYDRVSDLEDNLHYLAALNTGLLVERAHVTSELTRLMEKATEEAAQRGQAESARTAIEKDLDDLSASLFDQANTMVAEARYAGAMSERKVEESQAALHIAEEALGVMQLQLQSLQAEKEKATAEAERMRALMEKGKWVQRAQASPVPHLINLLSSHMPYQEFLLFVAHLRSIHPSSPQIPAMSTLLPLPFLTRLMNEDSYVARKMSCLSFTRSPGTLLYASTWHRLSAGSLGGLFLLQSIAAS
;
A
#
# COMPACT_ATOMS: atom_id res chain seq x y z
N MET A 1 23.69 -21.90 3.89
CA MET A 1 23.93 -20.55 3.32
C MET A 1 24.43 -19.68 4.47
N ASP A 2 25.55 -20.03 5.11
CA ASP A 2 26.96 -20.03 4.65
C ASP A 2 27.41 -18.57 4.41
N ASP A 3 28.40 -17.94 5.04
CA ASP A 3 29.31 -18.23 6.16
C ASP A 3 29.88 -16.87 6.66
N PRO A 4 30.29 -16.74 7.94
CA PRO A 4 31.11 -15.64 8.46
C PRO A 4 32.60 -16.00 8.44
N ASN A 5 33.49 -15.10 8.00
CA ASN A 5 34.94 -15.38 8.04
C ASN A 5 35.69 -14.57 9.10
N THR A 6 36.61 -15.29 9.73
CA THR A 6 37.26 -15.09 11.02
C THR A 6 38.78 -15.00 10.78
N HIS A 7 39.49 -14.38 11.73
CA HIS A 7 40.92 -14.54 12.04
C HIS A 7 42.00 -14.17 10.98
N ALA A 8 42.85 -13.21 11.37
CA ALA A 8 44.27 -13.24 11.05
C ALA A 8 45.08 -12.80 12.28
N THR A 9 45.56 -13.79 13.03
CA THR A 9 46.66 -13.69 14.00
C THR A 9 47.88 -14.37 13.39
N THR A 10 48.99 -13.66 13.25
CA THR A 10 50.38 -14.17 13.14
C THR A 10 51.25 -13.02 13.64
N GLY A 11 52.20 -13.15 14.57
CA GLY A 11 53.09 -14.27 14.83
C GLY A 11 54.49 -13.86 14.36
N THR A 12 55.32 -13.44 15.33
CA THR A 12 56.79 -13.53 15.40
C THR A 12 57.65 -13.20 14.17
N ASP A 13 58.63 -12.31 14.33
CA ASP A 13 60.05 -12.70 14.25
C ASP A 13 61.00 -11.53 14.52
N THR A 14 61.87 -11.76 15.51
CA THR A 14 63.15 -11.08 15.72
C THR A 14 64.14 -11.55 14.65
N PRO A 15 65.01 -10.66 14.15
CA PRO A 15 66.36 -11.10 13.86
C PRO A 15 67.43 -10.18 14.45
N GLU A 16 68.35 -10.88 15.09
CA GLU A 16 69.67 -10.54 15.59
C GLU A 16 70.68 -10.37 14.43
N ALA A 17 71.62 -9.45 14.64
CA ALA A 17 72.97 -9.34 14.05
C ALA A 17 73.21 -9.19 12.53
N ALA A 18 73.83 -8.06 12.15
CA ALA A 18 75.17 -8.00 11.52
C ALA A 18 75.60 -6.52 11.31
N THR A 19 76.61 -6.00 12.00
CA THR A 19 78.06 -5.95 11.65
C THR A 19 78.46 -4.82 10.69
N THR A 20 79.30 -3.90 11.19
CA THR A 20 80.40 -3.12 10.53
C THR A 20 80.86 -2.10 11.60
N VAL A 21 81.89 -2.31 12.42
CA VAL A 21 83.34 -2.47 12.15
C VAL A 21 83.86 -1.49 11.10
N LEU A 22 84.43 -0.37 11.56
CA LEU A 22 85.69 0.11 11.04
C LEU A 22 86.55 0.68 12.17
N ASP A 23 87.79 0.22 12.17
CA ASP A 23 88.86 0.36 13.13
C ASP A 23 89.58 1.73 13.10
N ASN A 24 90.58 1.82 13.99
CA ASN A 24 91.84 2.57 13.93
C ASN A 24 91.90 3.86 14.77
N HIS A 25 92.88 4.09 15.67
CA HIS A 25 94.13 3.38 15.94
C HIS A 25 94.56 3.54 17.41
N THR A 26 95.06 2.43 17.92
CA THR A 26 96.03 2.22 18.99
C THR A 26 97.25 3.16 18.94
N ASN A 27 97.74 3.55 20.12
CA ASN A 27 99.17 3.48 20.43
C ASN A 27 99.38 3.44 21.96
N ALA A 28 99.58 2.22 22.45
CA ALA A 28 100.35 1.94 23.65
C ALA A 28 101.62 1.25 23.16
N ASP A 29 102.80 1.77 23.51
CA ASP A 29 103.90 0.99 24.11
C ASP A 29 105.18 1.81 24.15
N ALA A 30 105.82 1.82 25.31
CA ALA A 30 107.22 1.40 25.47
C ALA A 30 107.63 1.62 26.93
N ALA A 31 107.73 0.50 27.64
CA ALA A 31 108.22 0.39 29.01
C ALA A 31 109.77 0.27 29.03
N PRO A 32 110.44 -0.17 30.12
CA PRO A 32 111.55 0.56 30.76
C PRO A 32 112.92 -0.14 30.59
N ALA A 33 113.99 0.46 31.07
CA ALA A 33 115.27 -0.23 31.29
C ALA A 33 116.08 0.38 32.46
N ASP A 34 116.95 -0.44 32.99
CA ASP A 34 117.38 -0.56 34.39
C ASP A 34 118.91 -0.28 34.56
N VAL A 35 119.31 0.05 35.80
CA VAL A 35 120.62 -0.09 36.52
C VAL A 35 121.98 0.34 35.88
N VAL A 36 122.77 1.20 36.58
CA VAL A 36 124.00 0.87 37.38
C VAL A 36 124.83 2.13 37.74
N SER A 37 125.07 2.22 39.06
CA SER A 37 126.09 2.86 39.91
C SER A 37 127.34 3.54 39.31
N GLU A 38 127.82 4.63 39.96
CA GLU A 38 129.06 4.70 40.78
C GLU A 38 129.44 6.18 41.11
N ALA A 39 129.87 6.46 42.34
CA ALA A 39 130.32 7.77 42.85
C ALA A 39 131.83 7.68 43.20
N PRO A 40 132.52 8.70 43.79
CA PRO A 40 132.39 10.16 43.77
C PRO A 40 133.75 10.87 43.48
N LYS A 41 133.78 12.15 43.02
CA LYS A 41 134.89 13.08 43.36
C LYS A 41 134.44 14.53 43.52
N GLU A 42 134.89 15.06 44.64
CA GLU A 42 134.80 16.37 45.24
C GLU A 42 135.49 17.50 44.45
N SER A 43 134.87 18.69 44.38
CA SER A 43 135.59 19.97 44.41
C SER A 43 134.67 21.19 44.59
N ARG A 44 134.69 21.71 45.82
CA ARG A 44 134.71 23.12 46.26
C ARG A 44 133.55 24.11 45.95
N PRO A 45 133.17 24.95 46.93
CA PRO A 45 132.09 25.93 46.83
C PRO A 45 132.58 27.26 46.23
N ARG A 46 131.72 27.93 45.45
CA ARG A 46 131.91 29.32 45.05
C ARG A 46 130.63 30.14 45.24
N ARG A 47 130.67 30.90 46.33
CA ARG A 47 130.15 32.27 46.55
C ARG A 47 128.73 32.59 46.10
N ASP A 48 127.90 32.73 47.13
CA ASP A 48 126.75 33.60 47.26
C ASP A 48 126.95 34.99 46.64
N SER A 49 126.13 35.31 45.64
CA SER A 49 125.61 36.65 45.35
C SER A 49 124.50 36.63 44.27
N SER A 50 123.53 35.72 44.35
CA SER A 50 122.30 35.69 43.50
C SER A 50 121.00 35.50 44.29
N GLY A 51 121.07 35.31 45.62
CA GLY A 51 119.93 34.87 46.43
C GLY A 51 118.76 35.87 46.53
N GLU A 52 119.00 37.18 46.40
CA GLU A 52 117.93 38.19 46.51
C GLU A 52 117.08 38.30 45.22
N GLU A 53 117.68 38.12 44.04
CA GLU A 53 116.96 38.07 42.76
C GLU A 53 116.22 36.74 42.60
N ASP A 54 116.84 35.64 43.05
CA ASP A 54 116.22 34.31 43.08
C ASP A 54 115.00 34.29 44.04
N GLU A 55 115.06 35.01 45.17
CA GLU A 55 113.94 35.14 46.11
C GLU A 55 112.80 36.01 45.56
N ALA A 56 113.12 37.13 44.90
CA ALA A 56 112.13 37.96 44.22
C ALA A 56 111.45 37.20 43.06
N GLN A 57 112.21 36.44 42.27
CA GLN A 57 111.68 35.57 41.22
C GLN A 57 110.84 34.43 41.81
N ALA A 58 111.27 33.81 42.91
CA ALA A 58 110.50 32.78 43.61
C ALA A 58 109.16 33.30 44.15
N MET A 59 109.10 34.56 44.62
CA MET A 59 107.85 35.21 45.04
C MET A 59 106.89 35.48 43.87
N VAL A 60 107.39 35.92 42.71
CA VAL A 60 106.55 36.13 41.52
C VAL A 60 106.03 34.79 40.99
N ILE A 61 106.90 33.79 40.92
CA ILE A 61 106.53 32.43 40.50
C ILE A 61 105.51 31.83 41.48
N SER A 62 105.65 32.04 42.79
CA SER A 62 104.67 31.54 43.77
C SER A 62 103.34 32.27 43.66
N SER A 63 103.33 33.59 43.45
CA SER A 63 102.11 34.37 43.23
C SER A 63 101.35 33.93 41.97
N LEU A 64 102.06 33.77 40.85
CA LEU A 64 101.47 33.27 39.61
C LEU A 64 100.97 31.83 39.76
N ARG A 65 101.68 30.97 40.49
CA ARG A 65 101.19 29.61 40.81
C ARG A 65 99.92 29.63 41.64
N THR A 66 99.82 30.50 42.65
CA THR A 66 98.59 30.66 43.45
C THR A 66 97.43 31.18 42.59
N GLN A 67 97.68 32.17 41.73
CA GLN A 67 96.65 32.68 40.82
C GLN A 67 96.18 31.62 39.81
N ILE A 68 97.11 30.82 39.26
CA ILE A 68 96.78 29.69 38.39
C ILE A 68 95.96 28.64 39.16
N GLN A 69 96.32 28.35 40.41
CA GLN A 69 95.60 27.39 41.26
C GLN A 69 94.18 27.88 41.61
N ASP A 70 94.02 29.16 41.90
CA ASP A 70 92.72 29.78 42.15
C ASP A 70 91.87 29.80 40.88
N LEU A 71 92.46 30.14 39.74
CA LEU A 71 91.79 30.11 38.45
C LEU A 71 91.35 28.68 38.08
N TYR A 72 92.20 27.68 38.33
CA TYR A 72 91.86 26.28 38.12
C TYR A 72 90.71 25.83 39.03
N SER A 73 90.72 26.25 40.30
CA SER A 73 89.65 25.97 41.25
C SER A 73 88.33 26.64 40.82
N GLN A 74 88.41 27.88 40.31
CA GLN A 74 87.26 28.60 39.76
C GLN A 74 86.71 27.91 38.50
N VAL A 75 87.56 27.54 37.55
CA VAL A 75 87.16 26.83 36.33
C VAL A 75 86.52 25.48 36.67
N THR A 76 87.11 24.74 37.60
CA THR A 76 86.54 23.46 38.07
C THR A 76 85.17 23.69 38.74
N GLY A 77 85.05 24.69 39.61
CA GLY A 77 83.80 25.02 40.28
C GLY A 77 82.70 25.51 39.33
N LEU A 78 83.05 26.26 38.30
CA LEU A 78 82.13 26.67 37.24
C LEU A 78 81.72 25.49 36.36
N ASN A 79 82.65 24.59 36.02
CA ASN A 79 82.34 23.37 35.27
C ASN A 79 81.37 22.47 36.03
N THR A 80 81.56 22.27 37.34
CA THR A 80 80.61 21.48 38.15
C THR A 80 79.23 22.14 38.17
N LYS A 81 79.14 23.48 38.24
CA LYS A 81 77.86 24.19 38.15
C LYS A 81 77.22 24.10 36.77
N LEU A 82 78.02 24.12 35.71
CA LEU A 82 77.54 23.96 34.34
C LEU A 82 76.96 22.56 34.14
N VAL A 83 77.68 21.51 34.60
CA VAL A 83 77.20 20.13 34.58
C VAL A 83 75.90 20.00 35.36
N ALA A 84 75.84 20.51 36.60
CA ALA A 84 74.61 20.48 37.41
C ALA A 84 73.45 21.27 36.77
N SER A 85 73.75 22.37 36.06
CA SER A 85 72.75 23.10 35.30
C SER A 85 72.28 22.33 34.08
N TYR A 86 73.17 21.58 33.42
CA TYR A 86 72.83 20.75 32.27
C TYR A 86 71.94 19.58 32.69
N ASP A 87 72.28 18.90 33.78
CA ASP A 87 71.45 17.84 34.36
C ASP A 87 70.05 18.37 34.71
N ARG A 88 69.97 19.54 35.35
CA ARG A 88 68.69 20.17 35.68
C ARG A 88 67.88 20.58 34.44
N VAL A 89 68.53 21.07 33.39
CA VAL A 89 67.85 21.41 32.12
C VAL A 89 67.34 20.13 31.45
N SER A 90 68.16 19.07 31.42
CA SER A 90 67.75 17.76 30.93
C SER A 90 66.52 17.23 31.66
N ASP A 91 66.51 17.29 32.99
CA ASP A 91 65.35 16.87 33.80
C ASP A 91 64.10 17.70 33.48
N LEU A 92 64.24 19.01 33.25
CA LEU A 92 63.12 19.89 32.90
C LEU A 92 62.59 19.62 31.50
N GLU A 93 63.48 19.36 30.54
CA GLU A 93 63.14 18.98 29.17
C GLU A 93 62.40 17.64 29.15
N ASP A 94 62.89 16.64 29.90
CA ASP A 94 62.23 15.33 30.04
C ASP A 94 60.82 15.45 30.65
N ASN A 95 60.66 16.26 31.69
CA ASN A 95 59.35 16.54 32.30
C ASN A 95 58.40 17.25 31.31
N LEU A 96 58.91 18.17 30.51
CA LEU A 96 58.12 18.87 29.50
C LEU A 96 57.68 17.92 28.38
N HIS A 97 58.57 17.05 27.92
CA HIS A 97 58.26 15.99 26.96
C HIS A 97 57.21 15.02 27.50
N TYR A 98 57.32 14.62 28.77
CA TYR A 98 56.34 13.75 29.43
C TYR A 98 54.95 14.41 29.51
N LEU A 99 54.87 15.68 29.92
CA LEU A 99 53.60 16.41 29.98
C LEU A 99 52.98 16.63 28.59
N ALA A 100 53.80 16.89 27.58
CA ALA A 100 53.33 17.02 26.19
C ALA A 100 52.79 15.69 25.64
N ALA A 101 53.45 14.57 25.94
CA ALA A 101 52.98 13.24 25.56
C ALA A 101 51.65 12.88 26.23
N LEU A 102 51.48 13.21 27.52
CA LEU A 102 50.21 12.99 28.22
C LEU A 102 49.08 13.87 27.68
N ASN A 103 49.36 15.15 27.41
CA ASN A 103 48.35 16.06 26.89
C ASN A 103 47.94 15.66 25.47
N THR A 104 48.90 15.29 24.62
CA THR A 104 48.60 14.81 23.25
C THR A 104 47.81 13.49 23.28
N GLY A 105 48.16 12.53 24.16
CA GLY A 105 47.39 11.31 24.35
C GLY A 105 45.95 11.57 24.79
N LEU A 106 45.76 12.46 25.78
CA LEU A 106 44.44 12.81 26.30
C LEU A 106 43.61 13.65 25.31
N LEU A 107 44.24 14.49 24.50
CA LEU A 107 43.57 15.26 23.46
C LEU A 107 43.05 14.37 22.33
N VAL A 108 43.78 13.31 21.97
CA VAL A 108 43.32 12.30 21.00
C VAL A 108 42.09 11.56 21.54
N GLU A 109 42.11 11.15 22.81
CA GLU A 109 40.95 10.50 23.44
C GLU A 109 39.75 11.44 23.53
N ARG A 110 39.96 12.71 23.92
CA ARG A 110 38.86 13.68 23.95
C ARG A 110 38.29 13.95 22.57
N ALA A 111 39.13 14.13 21.56
CA ALA A 111 38.69 14.30 20.17
C ALA A 111 37.90 13.07 19.70
N HIS A 112 38.37 11.86 20.02
CA HIS A 112 37.68 10.61 19.72
C HIS A 112 36.33 10.49 20.43
N VAL A 113 36.27 10.77 21.73
CA VAL A 113 35.02 10.77 22.52
C VAL A 113 34.03 11.81 21.97
N THR A 114 34.51 13.01 21.61
CA THR A 114 33.63 14.02 21.00
C THR A 114 33.11 13.58 19.63
N SER A 115 33.94 12.90 18.83
CA SER A 115 33.52 12.34 17.53
C SER A 115 32.43 11.27 17.71
N GLU A 116 32.63 10.32 18.63
CA GLU A 116 31.62 9.29 18.90
C GLU A 116 30.34 9.88 19.48
N LEU A 117 30.43 10.89 20.36
CA LEU A 117 29.26 11.60 20.85
C LEU A 117 28.49 12.28 19.71
N THR A 118 29.18 12.99 18.81
CA THR A 118 28.52 13.61 17.65
C THR A 118 27.87 12.57 16.74
N ARG A 119 28.51 11.42 16.54
CA ARG A 119 27.98 10.32 15.73
C ARG A 119 26.74 9.67 16.36
N LEU A 120 26.74 9.48 17.68
CA LEU A 120 25.57 8.96 18.40
C LEU A 120 24.43 9.97 18.43
N MET A 121 24.72 11.26 18.57
CA MET A 121 23.71 12.31 18.49
C MET A 121 23.07 12.34 17.10
N GLU A 122 23.87 12.31 16.03
CA GLU A 122 23.36 12.24 14.65
C GLU A 122 22.49 11.00 14.44
N LYS A 123 22.96 9.84 14.88
CA LYS A 123 22.19 8.59 14.80
C LYS A 123 20.89 8.66 15.60
N ALA A 124 20.89 9.25 16.79
CA ALA A 124 19.70 9.43 17.60
C ALA A 124 18.71 10.41 16.98
N THR A 125 19.19 11.49 16.35
CA THR A 125 18.33 12.44 15.64
C THR A 125 17.73 11.84 14.38
N GLU A 126 18.50 11.04 13.63
CA GLU A 126 18.02 10.33 12.45
C GLU A 126 16.98 9.28 12.84
N GLU A 127 17.24 8.50 13.89
CA GLU A 127 16.26 7.53 14.42
C GLU A 127 14.97 8.21 14.88
N ALA A 128 15.07 9.37 15.55
CA ALA A 128 13.90 10.14 15.95
C ALA A 128 13.10 10.67 14.74
N ALA A 129 13.80 11.13 13.69
CA ALA A 129 13.16 11.59 12.45
C ALA A 129 12.48 10.44 11.69
N GLN A 130 13.16 9.31 11.53
CA GLN A 130 12.61 8.10 10.90
C GLN A 130 11.43 7.55 11.68
N ARG A 131 11.52 7.53 13.01
CA ARG A 131 10.41 7.16 13.88
C ARG A 131 9.22 8.09 13.73
N GLY A 132 9.46 9.41 13.65
CA GLY A 132 8.39 10.39 13.40
C GLY A 132 7.68 10.15 12.06
N GLN A 133 8.42 9.81 11.01
CA GLN A 133 7.84 9.44 9.71
C GLN A 133 7.04 8.14 9.78
N ALA A 134 7.57 7.12 10.45
CA ALA A 134 6.89 5.83 10.63
C ALA A 134 5.60 5.98 11.46
N GLU A 135 5.61 6.80 12.52
CA GLU A 135 4.44 7.12 13.32
C GLU A 135 3.41 7.94 12.51
N SER A 136 3.85 8.88 11.68
CA SER A 136 2.95 9.61 10.77
C SER A 136 2.32 8.70 9.71
N ALA A 137 3.08 7.76 9.13
CA ALA A 137 2.55 6.80 8.18
C ALA A 137 1.57 5.83 8.85
N ARG A 138 1.88 5.40 10.08
CA ARG A 138 1.00 4.55 10.87
C ARG A 138 -0.34 5.25 11.17
N THR A 139 -0.30 6.49 11.64
CA THR A 139 -1.53 7.26 11.93
C THR A 139 -2.36 7.53 10.67
N ALA A 140 -1.72 7.71 9.50
CA ALA A 140 -2.42 7.78 8.22
C ALA A 140 -3.14 6.46 7.87
N ILE A 141 -2.47 5.32 8.03
CA ILE A 141 -3.07 4.00 7.79
C ILE A 141 -4.21 3.72 8.78
N GLU A 142 -4.04 4.05 10.07
CA GLU A 142 -5.10 3.91 11.08
C GLU A 142 -6.34 4.72 10.68
N LYS A 143 -6.16 5.96 10.21
CA LYS A 143 -7.26 6.77 9.69
C LYS A 143 -7.94 6.16 8.47
N ASP A 144 -7.17 5.70 7.49
CA ASP A 144 -7.73 5.10 6.27
C ASP A 144 -8.51 3.81 6.58
N LEU A 145 -8.04 3.03 7.58
CA LEU A 145 -8.75 1.85 8.08
C LEU A 145 -10.06 2.23 8.78
N ASP A 146 -10.05 3.29 9.60
CA ASP A 146 -11.26 3.80 10.26
C ASP A 146 -12.28 4.28 9.23
N ASP A 147 -11.85 5.08 8.24
CA ASP A 147 -12.70 5.60 7.17
C ASP A 147 -13.29 4.47 6.30
N LEU A 148 -12.47 3.47 5.94
CA LEU A 148 -12.94 2.29 5.23
C LEU A 148 -13.94 1.47 6.07
N SER A 149 -13.66 1.31 7.36
CA SER A 149 -14.56 0.58 8.26
C SER A 149 -15.91 1.27 8.38
N ALA A 150 -15.93 2.60 8.52
CA ALA A 150 -17.15 3.38 8.53
C ALA A 150 -17.94 3.21 7.23
N SER A 151 -17.27 3.34 6.07
CA SER A 151 -17.91 3.15 4.77
C SER A 151 -18.45 1.74 4.57
N LEU A 152 -17.74 0.71 5.00
CA LEU A 152 -18.17 -0.69 4.86
C LEU A 152 -19.38 -0.98 5.77
N PHE A 153 -19.35 -0.48 7.01
CA PHE A 153 -20.48 -0.60 7.93
C PHE A 153 -21.71 0.14 7.40
N ASP A 154 -21.55 1.35 6.87
CA ASP A 154 -22.66 2.11 6.28
C ASP A 154 -23.25 1.38 5.07
N GLN A 155 -22.42 0.88 4.15
CA GLN A 155 -22.89 0.10 3.00
C GLN A 155 -23.61 -1.17 3.43
N ALA A 156 -23.07 -1.91 4.41
CA ALA A 156 -23.70 -3.10 4.94
C ALA A 156 -25.05 -2.77 5.60
N ASN A 157 -25.12 -1.68 6.37
CA ASN A 157 -26.36 -1.21 6.99
C ASN A 157 -27.40 -0.83 5.95
N THR A 158 -27.02 -0.13 4.87
CA THR A 158 -27.91 0.18 3.74
C THR A 158 -28.43 -1.09 3.09
N MET A 159 -27.56 -2.06 2.77
CA MET A 159 -27.97 -3.32 2.15
C MET A 159 -28.92 -4.14 3.04
N VAL A 160 -28.65 -4.18 4.34
CA VAL A 160 -29.52 -4.87 5.32
C VAL A 160 -30.87 -4.15 5.44
N ALA A 161 -30.87 -2.82 5.44
CA ALA A 161 -32.10 -2.03 5.44
C ALA A 161 -32.91 -2.30 4.17
N GLU A 162 -32.28 -2.26 2.99
CA GLU A 162 -32.91 -2.58 1.71
C GLU A 162 -33.50 -3.98 1.69
N ALA A 163 -32.76 -4.99 2.17
CA ALA A 163 -33.26 -6.37 2.27
C ALA A 163 -34.46 -6.48 3.21
N ARG A 164 -34.44 -5.78 4.35
CA ARG A 164 -35.58 -5.70 5.28
C ARG A 164 -36.79 -5.04 4.65
N TYR A 165 -36.60 -3.92 3.94
CA TYR A 165 -37.68 -3.24 3.21
C TYR A 165 -38.26 -4.12 2.11
N ALA A 166 -37.41 -4.78 1.31
CA ALA A 166 -37.83 -5.70 0.26
C ALA A 166 -38.60 -6.90 0.83
N GLY A 167 -38.12 -7.46 1.94
CA GLY A 167 -38.80 -8.52 2.69
C GLY A 167 -40.20 -8.10 3.12
N ALA A 168 -40.32 -6.97 3.83
CA ALA A 168 -41.62 -6.44 4.27
C ALA A 168 -42.57 -6.13 3.11
N MET A 169 -42.07 -5.62 1.98
CA MET A 169 -42.89 -5.38 0.79
C MET A 169 -43.34 -6.67 0.12
N SER A 170 -42.50 -7.71 0.11
CA SER A 170 -42.88 -9.03 -0.41
C SER A 170 -43.93 -9.69 0.46
N GLU A 171 -43.77 -9.60 1.79
CA GLU A 171 -44.71 -10.14 2.78
C GLU A 171 -46.09 -9.48 2.63
N ARG A 172 -46.16 -8.15 2.53
CA ARG A 172 -47.41 -7.42 2.28
C ARG A 172 -48.11 -7.86 0.98
N LYS A 173 -47.36 -8.04 -0.12
CA LYS A 173 -47.94 -8.52 -1.38
C LYS A 173 -48.47 -9.94 -1.27
N VAL A 174 -47.77 -10.80 -0.51
CA VAL A 174 -48.23 -12.16 -0.23
C VAL A 174 -49.54 -12.11 0.56
N GLU A 175 -49.62 -11.32 1.63
CA GLU A 175 -50.83 -11.11 2.41
C GLU A 175 -51.99 -10.59 1.55
N GLU A 176 -51.76 -9.58 0.71
CA GLU A 176 -52.75 -9.04 -0.22
C GLU A 176 -53.26 -10.11 -1.20
N SER A 177 -52.34 -10.91 -1.77
CA SER A 177 -52.70 -12.00 -2.68
C SER A 177 -53.47 -13.12 -1.98
N GLN A 178 -53.11 -13.44 -0.74
CA GLN A 178 -53.80 -14.44 0.08
C GLN A 178 -55.22 -13.96 0.43
N ALA A 179 -55.38 -12.69 0.80
CA ALA A 179 -56.69 -12.11 1.05
C ALA A 179 -57.58 -12.12 -0.21
N ALA A 180 -57.00 -11.79 -1.38
CA ALA A 180 -57.73 -11.84 -2.65
C ALA A 180 -58.15 -13.28 -3.02
N LEU A 181 -57.28 -14.27 -2.79
CA LEU A 181 -57.61 -15.69 -2.98
C LEU A 181 -58.74 -16.13 -2.04
N HIS A 182 -58.66 -15.78 -0.76
CA HIS A 182 -59.70 -16.10 0.21
C HIS A 182 -61.07 -15.55 -0.21
N ILE A 183 -61.14 -14.29 -0.68
CA ILE A 183 -62.38 -13.68 -1.18
C ILE A 183 -62.89 -14.43 -2.43
N ALA A 184 -62.01 -14.85 -3.33
CA ALA A 184 -62.39 -15.63 -4.49
C ALA A 184 -62.92 -17.02 -4.10
N GLU A 185 -62.29 -17.68 -3.13
CA GLU A 185 -62.74 -18.96 -2.58
C GLU A 185 -64.14 -18.85 -1.94
N GLU A 186 -64.41 -17.80 -1.17
CA GLU A 186 -65.74 -17.52 -0.62
C GLU A 186 -66.79 -17.33 -1.74
N ALA A 187 -66.47 -16.58 -2.78
CA ALA A 187 -67.36 -16.37 -3.93
C ALA A 187 -67.63 -17.68 -4.71
N LEU A 188 -66.61 -18.53 -4.90
CA LEU A 188 -66.77 -19.87 -5.48
C LEU A 188 -67.68 -20.75 -4.61
N GLY A 189 -67.55 -20.67 -3.27
CA GLY A 189 -68.45 -21.36 -2.34
C GLY A 189 -69.91 -20.93 -2.52
N VAL A 190 -70.18 -19.64 -2.63
CA VAL A 190 -71.54 -19.10 -2.88
C VAL A 190 -72.06 -19.56 -4.25
N MET A 191 -71.25 -19.47 -5.30
CA MET A 191 -71.65 -19.89 -6.65
C MET A 191 -71.92 -21.39 -6.71
N GLN A 192 -71.11 -22.21 -6.04
CA GLN A 192 -71.34 -23.65 -5.93
C GLN A 192 -72.69 -23.96 -5.26
N LEU A 193 -73.04 -23.25 -4.18
CA LEU A 193 -74.35 -23.39 -3.53
C LEU A 193 -75.50 -23.00 -4.47
N GLN A 194 -75.37 -21.90 -5.22
CA GLN A 194 -76.37 -21.48 -6.21
C GLN A 194 -76.51 -22.49 -7.36
N LEU A 195 -75.41 -23.09 -7.82
CA LEU A 195 -75.44 -24.10 -8.88
C LEU A 195 -76.11 -25.38 -8.38
N GLN A 196 -75.85 -25.80 -7.14
CA GLN A 196 -76.52 -26.94 -6.51
C GLN A 196 -78.03 -26.69 -6.35
N SER A 197 -78.45 -25.49 -5.96
CA SER A 197 -79.88 -25.17 -5.86
C SER A 197 -80.55 -25.17 -7.24
N LEU A 198 -79.92 -24.55 -8.25
CA LEU A 198 -80.42 -24.54 -9.63
C LEU A 198 -80.43 -25.94 -10.25
N GLN A 199 -79.43 -26.78 -9.95
CA GLN A 199 -79.41 -28.17 -10.38
C GLN A 199 -80.55 -28.96 -9.75
N ALA A 200 -80.80 -28.80 -8.44
CA ALA A 200 -81.91 -29.46 -7.76
C ALA A 200 -83.27 -28.99 -8.30
N GLU A 201 -83.43 -27.70 -8.62
CA GLU A 201 -84.63 -27.17 -9.29
C GLU A 201 -84.78 -27.71 -10.70
N LYS A 202 -83.69 -27.72 -11.48
CA LYS A 202 -83.68 -28.29 -12.83
C LYS A 202 -84.06 -29.76 -12.80
N GLU A 203 -83.52 -30.56 -11.87
CA GLU A 203 -83.84 -31.98 -11.73
C GLU A 203 -85.33 -32.20 -11.42
N LYS A 204 -85.88 -31.42 -10.49
CA LYS A 204 -87.33 -31.44 -10.19
C LYS A 204 -88.15 -31.10 -11.43
N ALA A 205 -87.80 -30.03 -12.14
CA ALA A 205 -88.49 -29.61 -13.35
C ALA A 205 -88.36 -30.66 -14.48
N THR A 206 -87.20 -31.30 -14.64
CA THR A 206 -87.02 -32.40 -15.59
C THR A 206 -87.86 -33.61 -15.20
N ALA A 207 -87.90 -33.97 -13.92
CA ALA A 207 -88.72 -35.07 -13.42
C ALA A 207 -90.23 -34.78 -13.61
N GLU A 208 -90.68 -33.55 -13.38
CA GLU A 208 -92.05 -33.13 -13.67
C GLU A 208 -92.35 -33.14 -15.17
N ALA A 209 -91.43 -32.67 -16.01
CA ALA A 209 -91.58 -32.70 -17.46
C ALA A 209 -91.60 -34.14 -18.00
N GLU A 210 -90.80 -35.05 -17.43
CA GLU A 210 -90.83 -36.48 -17.73
C GLU A 210 -92.13 -37.13 -17.28
N ARG A 211 -92.64 -36.80 -16.09
CA ARG A 211 -93.97 -37.23 -15.63
C ARG A 211 -95.07 -36.74 -16.57
N MET A 212 -95.01 -35.48 -17.00
CA MET A 212 -95.95 -34.93 -17.99
C MET A 212 -95.79 -35.61 -19.36
N ARG A 213 -94.57 -35.89 -19.81
CA ARG A 213 -94.32 -36.68 -21.04
C ARG A 213 -94.90 -38.09 -20.92
N ALA A 214 -94.71 -38.78 -19.80
CA ALA A 214 -95.26 -40.12 -19.59
C ALA A 214 -96.80 -40.13 -19.59
N LEU A 215 -97.44 -39.09 -19.04
CA LEU A 215 -98.90 -38.91 -19.15
C LEU A 215 -99.35 -38.60 -20.58
N MET A 216 -98.53 -37.88 -21.35
CA MET A 216 -98.83 -37.48 -22.73
C MET A 216 -98.32 -38.45 -23.81
N GLU A 217 -97.55 -39.49 -23.48
CA GLU A 217 -96.98 -40.47 -24.42
C GLU A 217 -98.02 -41.41 -25.07
N LYS A 218 -99.28 -41.36 -24.61
CA LYS A 218 -100.41 -41.96 -25.35
C LYS A 218 -100.95 -41.04 -26.47
N GLY A 219 -100.45 -39.81 -26.60
CA GLY A 219 -100.73 -38.88 -27.68
C GLY A 219 -99.48 -38.61 -28.52
N LYS A 220 -99.58 -38.75 -29.85
CA LYS A 220 -98.49 -38.50 -30.80
C LYS A 220 -97.91 -37.09 -30.65
N TRP A 221 -96.74 -36.96 -30.05
CA TRP A 221 -95.96 -35.72 -30.05
C TRP A 221 -95.14 -35.61 -31.33
N VAL A 222 -95.50 -34.64 -32.18
CA VAL A 222 -94.73 -34.26 -33.37
C VAL A 222 -93.64 -33.28 -32.98
N GLN A 223 -92.38 -33.68 -33.13
CA GLN A 223 -91.22 -32.81 -32.98
C GLN A 223 -91.21 -31.82 -34.15
N ARG A 224 -91.54 -30.56 -33.90
CA ARG A 224 -91.36 -29.47 -34.87
C ARG A 224 -89.85 -29.25 -35.04
N ALA A 225 -89.29 -29.89 -36.07
CA ALA A 225 -87.95 -29.59 -36.58
C ALA A 225 -87.91 -28.10 -36.95
N GLN A 226 -87.17 -27.33 -36.15
CA GLN A 226 -86.92 -25.93 -36.43
C GLN A 226 -85.95 -25.86 -37.61
N ALA A 227 -86.33 -25.07 -38.61
CA ALA A 227 -85.62 -24.87 -39.84
C ALA A 227 -84.23 -24.26 -39.62
N SER A 228 -83.27 -24.76 -40.39
CA SER A 228 -82.07 -24.10 -40.90
C SER A 228 -81.79 -22.67 -40.39
N PRO A 229 -80.77 -22.47 -39.53
CA PRO A 229 -80.00 -21.24 -39.53
C PRO A 229 -78.94 -21.35 -40.64
N VAL A 230 -78.96 -20.38 -41.55
CA VAL A 230 -77.88 -20.10 -42.50
C VAL A 230 -76.53 -20.25 -41.80
N PRO A 231 -75.56 -21.03 -42.31
CA PRO A 231 -74.25 -21.08 -41.71
C PRO A 231 -73.62 -19.70 -41.92
N HIS A 232 -73.68 -18.85 -40.90
CA HIS A 232 -72.65 -17.84 -40.73
C HIS A 232 -71.40 -18.67 -40.48
N LEU A 233 -70.57 -18.81 -41.51
CA LEU A 233 -69.18 -19.17 -41.33
C LEU A 233 -68.65 -18.14 -40.35
N ILE A 234 -68.53 -18.55 -39.08
CA ILE A 234 -67.69 -17.87 -38.12
C ILE A 234 -66.33 -17.86 -38.82
N ASN A 235 -65.94 -16.73 -39.40
CA ASN A 235 -64.56 -16.55 -39.86
C ASN A 235 -63.73 -16.76 -38.60
N LEU A 236 -63.11 -17.93 -38.48
CA LEU A 236 -62.13 -18.15 -37.42
C LEU A 236 -61.14 -16.99 -37.53
N LEU A 237 -60.83 -16.35 -36.40
CA LEU A 237 -59.87 -15.23 -36.30
C LEU A 237 -58.50 -15.53 -36.95
N SER A 238 -58.25 -16.80 -37.30
CA SER A 238 -57.10 -17.27 -38.04
C SER A 238 -57.08 -16.94 -39.55
N SER A 239 -58.19 -16.50 -40.15
CA SER A 239 -58.22 -16.06 -41.56
C SER A 239 -58.08 -14.54 -41.74
N HIS A 240 -57.92 -13.79 -40.64
CA HIS A 240 -57.74 -12.34 -40.68
C HIS A 240 -56.32 -12.01 -41.18
N MET A 241 -56.20 -11.08 -42.14
CA MET A 241 -54.93 -10.74 -42.79
C MET A 241 -53.80 -10.36 -41.79
N PRO A 242 -54.06 -9.61 -40.70
CA PRO A 242 -53.10 -9.41 -39.61
C PRO A 242 -52.59 -10.69 -38.92
N TYR A 243 -53.44 -11.71 -38.77
CA TYR A 243 -53.02 -12.98 -38.19
C TYR A 243 -52.13 -13.77 -39.16
N GLN A 244 -52.42 -13.71 -40.46
CA GLN A 244 -51.56 -14.30 -41.50
C GLN A 244 -50.18 -13.62 -41.55
N GLU A 245 -50.13 -12.29 -41.41
CA GLU A 245 -48.88 -11.52 -41.32
C GLU A 245 -48.07 -11.85 -40.04
N PHE A 246 -48.76 -12.06 -38.92
CA PHE A 246 -48.15 -12.53 -37.67
C PHE A 246 -47.53 -13.93 -37.83
N LEU A 247 -48.23 -14.86 -38.48
CA LEU A 247 -47.69 -16.20 -38.73
C LEU A 247 -46.44 -16.17 -39.62
N LEU A 248 -46.42 -15.31 -40.65
CA LEU A 248 -45.24 -15.10 -41.50
C LEU A 248 -44.07 -14.48 -40.72
N PHE A 249 -44.35 -13.54 -39.81
CA PHE A 249 -43.35 -12.96 -38.91
C PHE A 249 -42.73 -14.03 -37.98
N VAL A 250 -43.56 -14.87 -37.36
CA VAL A 250 -43.10 -15.96 -36.50
C VAL A 250 -42.30 -16.99 -37.29
N ALA A 251 -42.70 -17.32 -38.52
CA ALA A 251 -41.94 -18.20 -39.41
C ALA A 251 -40.54 -17.63 -39.75
N HIS A 252 -40.46 -16.32 -39.97
CA HIS A 252 -39.19 -15.62 -40.20
C HIS A 252 -38.27 -15.68 -38.97
N LEU A 253 -38.78 -15.41 -37.76
CA LEU A 253 -38.00 -15.54 -36.52
C LEU A 253 -37.50 -16.97 -36.28
N ARG A 254 -38.34 -17.97 -36.58
CA ARG A 254 -37.96 -19.39 -36.50
C ARG A 254 -36.87 -19.76 -37.50
N SER A 255 -36.83 -19.12 -38.68
CA SER A 255 -35.77 -19.37 -39.68
C SER A 255 -34.40 -18.78 -39.30
N ILE A 256 -34.39 -17.72 -38.49
CA ILE A 256 -33.17 -17.06 -38.03
C ILE A 256 -32.57 -17.80 -36.83
N HIS A 257 -33.41 -18.33 -35.93
CA HIS A 257 -33.02 -19.03 -34.70
C HIS A 257 -32.00 -20.18 -34.87
N PRO A 258 -32.08 -21.06 -35.90
CA PRO A 258 -31.11 -22.15 -36.06
C PRO A 258 -29.79 -21.74 -36.74
N SER A 259 -29.70 -20.52 -37.29
CA SER A 259 -28.60 -20.13 -38.20
C SER A 259 -27.54 -19.21 -37.61
N SER A 260 -27.75 -18.64 -36.41
CA SER A 260 -26.74 -17.79 -35.77
C SER A 260 -26.97 -17.61 -34.27
N PRO A 261 -25.93 -17.74 -33.41
CA PRO A 261 -26.00 -17.40 -31.98
C PRO A 261 -25.96 -15.88 -31.71
N GLN A 262 -25.93 -15.03 -32.74
CA GLN A 262 -25.86 -13.57 -32.61
C GLN A 262 -27.22 -12.91 -32.79
N ILE A 263 -27.58 -12.02 -31.85
CA ILE A 263 -28.85 -11.27 -31.85
C ILE A 263 -28.97 -10.46 -33.16
N PRO A 264 -30.01 -10.67 -33.99
CA PRO A 264 -30.20 -9.92 -35.24
C PRO A 264 -30.38 -8.41 -34.96
N ALA A 265 -29.73 -7.57 -35.74
CA ALA A 265 -29.88 -6.11 -35.61
C ALA A 265 -31.34 -5.69 -35.88
N MET A 266 -31.91 -4.85 -35.01
CA MET A 266 -33.31 -4.38 -35.05
C MET A 266 -33.73 -3.76 -36.39
N SER A 267 -32.78 -3.26 -37.18
CA SER A 267 -33.01 -2.71 -38.52
C SER A 267 -33.57 -3.74 -39.51
N THR A 268 -33.34 -5.03 -39.29
CA THR A 268 -33.81 -6.12 -40.16
C THR A 268 -35.25 -6.56 -39.88
N LEU A 269 -35.79 -6.25 -38.69
CA LEU A 269 -37.13 -6.65 -38.27
C LEU A 269 -38.19 -5.57 -38.57
N LEU A 270 -37.81 -4.30 -38.58
CA LEU A 270 -38.69 -3.16 -38.88
C LEU A 270 -39.40 -3.19 -40.25
N PRO A 271 -38.79 -3.64 -41.37
CA PRO A 271 -39.46 -3.64 -42.68
C PRO A 271 -40.49 -4.78 -42.85
N LEU A 272 -40.70 -5.63 -41.84
CA LEU A 272 -41.67 -6.72 -41.94
C LEU A 272 -43.11 -6.18 -41.93
N PRO A 273 -44.01 -6.73 -42.76
CA PRO A 273 -45.35 -6.17 -42.99
C PRO A 273 -46.18 -6.08 -41.70
N PHE A 274 -46.03 -7.07 -40.81
CA PHE A 274 -46.70 -7.08 -39.51
C PHE A 274 -46.28 -5.89 -38.63
N LEU A 275 -44.98 -5.65 -38.47
CA LEU A 275 -44.46 -4.55 -37.63
C LEU A 275 -44.66 -3.18 -38.30
N THR A 276 -44.58 -3.10 -39.62
CA THR A 276 -44.90 -1.87 -40.37
C THR A 276 -46.36 -1.48 -40.20
N ARG A 277 -47.29 -2.45 -40.23
CA ARG A 277 -48.71 -2.18 -39.97
C ARG A 277 -48.94 -1.75 -38.52
N LEU A 278 -48.30 -2.42 -37.55
CA LEU A 278 -48.40 -2.08 -36.13
C LEU A 278 -47.90 -0.65 -35.84
N MET A 279 -46.75 -0.27 -36.39
CA MET A 279 -46.20 1.09 -36.27
C MET A 279 -47.08 2.15 -36.94
N ASN A 280 -47.70 1.83 -38.07
CA ASN A 280 -48.61 2.74 -38.76
C ASN A 280 -49.98 2.85 -38.05
N GLU A 281 -50.50 1.76 -37.49
CA GLU A 281 -51.77 1.72 -36.75
C GLU A 281 -51.70 2.41 -35.38
N ASP A 282 -50.59 2.25 -34.64
CA ASP A 282 -50.35 2.99 -33.39
C ASP A 282 -50.34 4.51 -33.62
N SER A 283 -49.80 4.95 -34.76
CA SER A 283 -49.82 6.36 -35.15
C SER A 283 -51.23 6.86 -35.50
N TYR A 284 -52.13 5.99 -35.96
CA TYR A 284 -53.50 6.33 -36.32
C TYR A 284 -54.42 6.40 -35.09
N VAL A 285 -54.27 5.50 -34.11
CA VAL A 285 -55.00 5.57 -32.82
C VAL A 285 -54.56 6.79 -32.02
N ALA A 286 -53.25 7.09 -31.99
CA ALA A 286 -52.72 8.30 -31.37
C ALA A 286 -53.19 9.58 -32.08
N ARG A 287 -53.22 9.62 -33.42
CA ARG A 287 -53.78 10.76 -34.18
C ARG A 287 -55.29 10.91 -33.99
N LYS A 288 -56.04 9.81 -33.92
CA LYS A 288 -57.51 9.85 -33.75
C LYS A 288 -57.90 10.29 -32.34
N MET A 289 -57.15 9.89 -31.30
CA MET A 289 -57.24 10.44 -29.94
C MET A 289 -56.91 11.94 -29.89
N SER A 290 -55.91 12.39 -30.65
CA SER A 290 -55.51 13.81 -30.73
C SER A 290 -56.52 14.67 -31.51
N CYS A 291 -57.16 14.14 -32.56
CA CYS A 291 -58.25 14.84 -33.26
C CYS A 291 -59.55 14.89 -32.45
N LEU A 292 -59.88 13.86 -31.65
CA LEU A 292 -61.06 13.87 -30.78
C LEU A 292 -60.95 14.86 -29.61
N SER A 293 -59.72 15.21 -29.22
CA SER A 293 -59.43 16.20 -28.18
C SER A 293 -59.37 17.64 -28.70
N PHE A 294 -59.25 17.87 -30.02
CA PHE A 294 -59.14 19.21 -30.59
C PHE A 294 -60.48 19.89 -30.91
N THR A 295 -61.62 19.18 -30.88
CA THR A 295 -62.95 19.77 -31.12
C THR A 295 -63.72 20.13 -29.85
N ARG A 296 -63.11 20.03 -28.66
CA ARG A 296 -63.76 20.38 -27.38
C ARG A 296 -62.98 21.46 -26.61
N SER A 297 -63.37 22.70 -26.89
CA SER A 297 -63.15 23.93 -26.10
C SER A 297 -61.73 24.54 -26.09
N PRO A 298 -61.57 25.82 -26.52
CA PRO A 298 -60.32 26.56 -26.42
C PRO A 298 -60.31 27.31 -25.08
N GLY A 299 -59.53 26.86 -24.10
CA GLY A 299 -59.52 27.59 -22.83
C GLY A 299 -58.69 27.02 -21.71
N THR A 300 -57.44 26.59 -21.96
CA THR A 300 -56.39 26.68 -20.93
C THR A 300 -55.01 26.49 -21.58
N LEU A 301 -54.36 27.62 -21.87
CA LEU A 301 -52.91 27.66 -22.08
C LEU A 301 -52.25 27.55 -20.70
N LEU A 302 -51.61 26.42 -20.43
CA LEU A 302 -50.40 26.23 -19.61
C LEU A 302 -50.23 24.71 -19.41
N TYR A 303 -49.00 24.22 -19.60
CA TYR A 303 -48.59 22.81 -19.75
C TYR A 303 -48.60 22.25 -21.18
N ALA A 304 -47.88 22.92 -22.08
CA ALA A 304 -47.40 22.30 -23.32
C ALA A 304 -45.90 22.60 -23.49
N SER A 305 -45.07 22.05 -22.60
CA SER A 305 -43.61 22.14 -22.72
C SER A 305 -42.89 20.99 -22.01
N THR A 306 -43.33 19.74 -22.18
CA THR A 306 -42.56 18.56 -21.72
C THR A 306 -42.72 17.30 -22.60
N TRP A 307 -43.32 17.39 -23.78
CA TRP A 307 -43.50 16.21 -24.66
C TRP A 307 -42.44 16.04 -25.75
N HIS A 308 -41.41 16.91 -25.80
CA HIS A 308 -40.37 16.83 -26.83
C HIS A 308 -39.05 16.17 -26.38
N ARG A 309 -39.05 15.41 -25.26
CA ARG A 309 -37.83 14.77 -24.74
C ARG A 309 -38.02 13.30 -24.33
N LEU A 310 -38.89 12.56 -25.02
CA LEU A 310 -39.03 11.10 -24.86
C LEU A 310 -38.99 10.34 -26.21
N SER A 311 -38.25 10.86 -27.19
CA SER A 311 -37.98 10.17 -28.47
C SER A 311 -36.56 9.57 -28.53
N ALA A 312 -35.80 9.59 -27.43
CA ALA A 312 -34.46 9.03 -27.38
C ALA A 312 -34.26 8.28 -26.05
N GLY A 313 -34.60 6.99 -26.04
CA GLY A 313 -34.49 6.16 -24.85
C GLY A 313 -35.29 4.86 -24.91
N SER A 314 -35.31 4.17 -26.05
CA SER A 314 -35.88 2.83 -26.17
C SER A 314 -34.84 1.80 -25.70
N LEU A 315 -34.74 1.61 -24.38
CA LEU A 315 -33.99 0.51 -23.73
C LEU A 315 -34.68 0.10 -22.41
N GLY A 316 -36.01 -0.02 -22.41
CA GLY A 316 -36.80 -0.31 -21.20
C GLY A 316 -37.81 -1.45 -21.32
N GLY A 317 -37.65 -2.33 -22.31
CA GLY A 317 -38.60 -3.42 -22.60
C GLY A 317 -37.90 -4.75 -22.85
N LEU A 318 -36.99 -5.16 -21.97
CA LEU A 318 -36.16 -6.37 -22.15
C LEU A 318 -36.12 -7.32 -20.95
N PHE A 319 -37.06 -7.22 -20.01
CA PHE A 319 -37.12 -8.14 -18.86
C PHE A 319 -38.24 -9.18 -18.88
N LEU A 320 -39.16 -9.14 -19.85
CA LEU A 320 -40.33 -10.04 -19.87
C LEU A 320 -40.24 -11.21 -20.87
N LEU A 321 -39.15 -11.33 -21.64
CA LEU A 321 -38.94 -12.46 -22.58
C LEU A 321 -37.83 -13.42 -22.15
N GLN A 322 -37.11 -13.13 -21.05
CA GLN A 322 -36.10 -14.04 -20.49
C GLN A 322 -36.72 -15.24 -19.74
N SER A 323 -38.01 -15.19 -19.39
CA SER A 323 -38.63 -16.19 -18.51
C SER A 323 -39.39 -17.33 -19.21
N ILE A 324 -39.39 -17.39 -20.55
CA ILE A 324 -40.07 -18.46 -21.31
C ILE A 324 -39.06 -19.40 -22.03
N ALA A 325 -37.76 -19.14 -21.93
CA ALA A 325 -36.71 -20.02 -22.47
C ALA A 325 -36.11 -20.99 -21.43
N ALA A 326 -36.73 -21.11 -20.24
CA ALA A 326 -36.36 -22.05 -19.19
C ALA A 326 -37.57 -22.89 -18.73
N SER A 327 -38.19 -23.61 -19.67
CA SER A 327 -38.95 -24.85 -19.46
C SER A 327 -39.10 -25.58 -20.78
#